data_AF-A0A955WU52-F1
#
_entry.id   AF-A0A955WU52-F1
#
_cell.length_a   1.000
_cell.length_b   1.000
_cell.length_c   1.000
_cell.angle_alpha   90.00
_cell.angle_beta   90.00
_cell.angle_gamma   90.00
#
_symmetry.space_group_name_H-M   'P 1'
#
loop_
_entity.id
_entity.type
_entity.pdbx_description
1 polymer ?
#
loop_
_entity_poly.entity_id
_entity_poly.type
_entity_poly.pdbx_seq_one_letter_code
_entity_poly.pdbx_strand_id
1 'polypeptide(L)'
;EGEGQVTCWGDAADGRTAPPPGPHVALAVGRDFACAIDAASALACWGAMPNGEAQVPAGAFTQLSAGDGFACALDETGAAVCWGRRGEFSQPP
;
A
#
# COMPACT_ATOMS: atom_id res chain seq x y z
N GLU A 1 24.37 -7.15 -2.31
CA GLU A 1 23.75 -5.97 -1.68
C GLU A 1 22.35 -5.88 -2.24
N GLY A 2 21.37 -6.19 -1.39
CA GLY A 2 19.96 -6.31 -1.74
C GLY A 2 19.24 -5.05 -1.27
N GLU A 3 19.11 -4.08 -2.16
CA GLU A 3 18.48 -2.81 -1.81
C GLU A 3 16.98 -2.92 -2.06
N GLY A 4 16.18 -3.00 -0.99
CA GLY A 4 14.73 -2.86 -1.04
C GLY A 4 13.89 -4.12 -1.32
N GLN A 5 14.46 -5.33 -1.29
CA GLN A 5 13.65 -6.55 -1.47
C GLN A 5 12.82 -6.86 -0.23
N VAL A 6 11.49 -6.93 -0.39
CA VAL A 6 10.56 -7.32 0.68
C VAL A 6 10.41 -8.84 0.70
N THR A 7 10.54 -9.43 1.88
CA THR A 7 10.21 -10.84 2.15
C THR A 7 9.03 -10.88 3.10
N CYS A 8 8.00 -11.66 2.78
CA CYS A 8 6.81 -11.82 3.61
C CYS A 8 6.71 -13.25 4.14
N TRP A 9 6.22 -13.41 5.37
CA TRP A 9 6.05 -14.70 6.03
C TRP A 9 4.77 -14.71 6.87
N GLY A 10 4.24 -15.90 7.16
CA GLY A 10 3.00 -16.08 7.95
C GLY A 10 1.86 -16.69 7.12
N ASP A 11 0.65 -16.19 7.36
CA ASP A 11 -0.55 -16.63 6.63
C ASP A 11 -0.47 -16.24 5.15
N ALA A 12 -0.51 -17.24 4.26
CA ALA A 12 -0.37 -17.08 2.82
C ALA A 12 -1.72 -16.94 2.09
N ALA A 13 -2.83 -16.84 2.81
CA ALA A 13 -4.15 -16.65 2.20
C ALA A 13 -4.15 -15.39 1.33
N ASP A 14 -4.92 -15.42 0.24
CA ASP A 14 -5.11 -14.28 -0.67
C ASP A 14 -3.81 -13.69 -1.25
N GLY A 15 -2.71 -14.43 -1.22
CA GLY A 15 -1.40 -13.96 -1.70
C GLY A 15 -0.70 -12.97 -0.76
N ARG A 16 -1.07 -12.89 0.52
CA ARG A 16 -0.47 -11.96 1.51
C ARG A 16 1.04 -12.10 1.66
N THR A 17 1.58 -13.29 1.41
CA THR A 17 3.03 -13.56 1.46
C THR A 17 3.74 -13.41 0.12
N ALA A 18 3.06 -12.90 -0.91
CA ALA A 18 3.60 -12.71 -2.25
C ALA A 18 3.71 -11.20 -2.57
N PRO A 19 4.75 -10.51 -2.06
CA PRO A 19 4.95 -9.09 -2.35
C PRO A 19 5.25 -8.88 -3.84
N PRO A 20 4.90 -7.71 -4.40
CA PRO A 20 5.29 -7.34 -5.75
C PRO A 20 6.82 -7.27 -5.86
N PRO A 21 7.39 -7.63 -7.02
CA PRO A 21 8.82 -7.57 -7.24
C PRO A 21 9.32 -6.12 -7.28
N GLY A 22 10.59 -5.93 -6.97
CA GLY A 22 11.28 -4.65 -7.10
C GLY A 22 11.78 -4.09 -5.77
N PRO A 23 12.62 -3.04 -5.83
CA PRO A 23 13.06 -2.33 -4.66
C PRO A 23 11.91 -1.47 -4.12
N HIS A 24 11.57 -1.69 -2.86
CA HIS A 24 10.58 -0.92 -2.13
C HIS A 24 11.29 0.05 -1.16
N VAL A 25 10.78 1.27 -1.08
CA VAL A 25 11.28 2.33 -0.20
C VAL A 25 10.40 2.54 1.04
N ALA A 26 9.15 2.08 0.99
CA ALA A 26 8.24 2.06 2.13
C ALA A 26 7.30 0.85 2.07
N LEU A 27 6.87 0.38 3.23
CA LEU A 27 5.98 -0.76 3.41
C LEU A 27 5.00 -0.48 4.55
N ALA A 28 3.73 -0.82 4.37
CA ALA A 28 2.75 -0.85 5.44
C ALA A 28 1.91 -2.12 5.37
N VAL A 29 1.58 -2.67 6.54
CA VAL A 29 0.84 -3.92 6.69
C VAL A 29 -0.46 -3.65 7.43
N GLY A 30 -1.59 -3.95 6.79
CA GLY A 30 -2.91 -3.96 7.41
C GLY A 30 -3.26 -5.34 7.96
N ARG A 31 -4.54 -5.57 8.29
CA ARG A 31 -4.96 -6.87 8.87
C ARG A 31 -4.77 -8.05 7.92
N ASP A 32 -5.21 -7.88 6.68
CA ASP A 32 -5.30 -8.95 5.67
C ASP A 32 -4.61 -8.58 4.34
N PHE A 33 -3.90 -7.45 4.31
CA PHE A 33 -3.27 -6.91 3.10
C PHE A 33 -1.99 -6.15 3.48
N ALA A 34 -1.13 -5.93 2.51
CA ALA A 34 0.03 -5.07 2.63
C ALA A 34 0.14 -4.17 1.41
N CYS A 35 0.84 -3.06 1.57
CA CYS A 35 1.09 -2.08 0.52
C CYS A 35 2.54 -1.63 0.59
N ALA A 36 3.14 -1.33 -0.55
CA ALA A 36 4.50 -0.84 -0.67
C ALA A 36 4.57 0.32 -1.67
N ILE A 37 5.58 1.15 -1.49
CA ILE A 37 5.99 2.18 -2.44
C ILE A 37 7.31 1.75 -3.04
N ASP A 38 7.40 1.72 -4.36
CA ASP A 38 8.62 1.37 -5.08
C ASP A 38 9.59 2.57 -5.21
N ALA A 39 10.80 2.33 -5.72
CA ALA A 39 11.79 3.38 -5.95
C ALA A 39 11.36 4.46 -6.97
N ALA A 40 10.33 4.20 -7.78
CA ALA A 40 9.70 5.16 -8.68
C ALA A 40 8.52 5.92 -8.02
N SER A 41 8.37 5.79 -6.70
CA SER A 41 7.27 6.36 -5.90
C SER A 41 5.88 5.82 -6.25
N ALA A 42 5.80 4.71 -6.98
CA ALA A 42 4.53 4.08 -7.30
C ALA A 42 4.07 3.17 -6.16
N LEU A 43 2.77 3.21 -5.88
CA LEU A 43 2.16 2.47 -4.80
C LEU A 43 1.48 1.21 -5.31
N ALA A 44 1.76 0.07 -4.67
CA ALA A 44 1.16 -1.21 -4.95
C ALA A 44 0.68 -1.90 -3.67
N CYS A 45 -0.49 -2.51 -3.70
CA CYS A 45 -1.06 -3.27 -2.59
C CYS A 45 -1.36 -4.71 -3.01
N TRP A 46 -1.23 -5.65 -2.07
CA TRP A 46 -1.50 -7.07 -2.28
C TRP A 46 -2.15 -7.71 -1.05
N GLY A 47 -2.73 -8.90 -1.21
CA GLY A 47 -3.53 -9.56 -0.18
C GLY A 47 -5.03 -9.26 -0.31
N ALA A 48 -5.79 -9.51 0.76
CA ALA A 48 -7.24 -9.37 0.79
C ALA A 48 -7.67 -7.95 1.15
N MET A 49 -7.37 -6.98 0.28
CA MET A 49 -7.84 -5.61 0.50
C MET A 49 -9.38 -5.59 0.38
N PRO A 50 -10.12 -5.00 1.33
CA PRO A 50 -11.58 -5.18 1.46
C PRO A 50 -12.41 -4.73 0.25
N ASN A 51 -11.84 -3.95 -0.68
CA ASN A 51 -12.49 -3.51 -1.93
C ASN A 51 -11.64 -3.80 -3.19
N GLY A 52 -10.60 -4.65 -3.07
CA GLY A 52 -9.66 -4.99 -4.15
C GLY A 52 -8.72 -3.84 -4.57
N GLU A 53 -7.89 -4.09 -5.58
CA GLU A 53 -6.92 -3.14 -6.15
C GLU A 53 -7.57 -1.85 -6.71
N ALA A 54 -8.88 -1.89 -6.99
CA ALA A 54 -9.63 -0.80 -7.62
C ALA A 54 -9.70 0.51 -6.79
N GLN A 55 -9.27 0.49 -5.53
CA GLN A 55 -9.21 1.68 -4.68
C GLN A 55 -7.79 2.13 -4.33
N VAL A 56 -6.77 1.51 -4.90
CA VAL A 56 -5.39 1.95 -4.71
C VAL A 56 -5.19 3.24 -5.52
N PRO A 57 -4.88 4.38 -4.88
CA PRO A 57 -4.71 5.64 -5.60
C PRO A 57 -3.49 5.59 -6.51
N ALA A 58 -3.65 6.07 -7.74
CA ALA A 58 -2.54 6.32 -8.63
C ALA A 58 -1.87 7.65 -8.29
N GLY A 59 -0.54 7.70 -8.39
CA GLY A 59 0.24 8.89 -8.07
C GLY A 59 1.63 8.55 -7.57
N ALA A 60 2.39 9.58 -7.22
CA ALA A 60 3.69 9.46 -6.57
C ALA A 60 3.52 9.69 -5.07
N PHE A 61 3.97 8.71 -4.28
CA PHE A 61 3.87 8.76 -2.82
C PHE A 61 5.24 8.56 -2.17
N THR A 62 5.39 9.11 -0.97
CA THR A 62 6.66 9.07 -0.22
C THR A 62 6.53 8.36 1.12
N GLN A 63 5.32 8.30 1.68
CA GLN A 63 5.06 7.64 2.96
C GLN A 63 3.75 6.87 2.90
N LEU A 64 3.65 5.85 3.72
CA LEU A 64 2.54 4.91 3.73
C LEU A 64 2.26 4.40 5.13
N SER A 65 0.98 4.30 5.48
CA SER A 65 0.50 3.70 6.72
C SER A 65 -0.78 2.90 6.46
N ALA A 66 -0.96 1.78 7.15
CA ALA A 66 -2.09 0.89 6.99
C ALA A 66 -2.65 0.45 8.35
N GLY A 67 -3.97 0.21 8.40
CA GLY A 67 -4.70 -0.25 9.56
C GLY A 67 -5.69 -1.37 9.23
N ASP A 68 -6.73 -1.53 10.06
CA ASP A 68 -7.74 -2.59 9.87
C ASP A 68 -8.68 -2.29 8.69
N GLY A 69 -8.22 -2.60 7.48
CA GLY A 69 -8.98 -2.45 6.24
C GLY A 69 -8.96 -1.04 5.63
N PHE A 70 -7.98 -0.21 5.98
CA PHE A 70 -7.72 1.08 5.34
C PHE A 70 -6.22 1.34 5.23
N ALA A 71 -5.83 2.20 4.31
CA ALA A 71 -4.46 2.70 4.17
C ALA A 71 -4.47 4.18 3.80
N CYS A 72 -3.37 4.87 4.12
CA CYS A 72 -3.13 6.26 3.81
C CYS A 72 -1.71 6.43 3.28
N ALA A 73 -1.56 7.28 2.27
CA ALA A 73 -0.27 7.65 1.72
C ALA A 73 -0.11 9.18 1.68
N LEU A 74 1.13 9.65 1.79
CA LEU A 74 1.49 11.06 1.61
C LEU A 74 2.18 11.23 0.27
N ASP A 75 1.73 12.20 -0.52
CA ASP A 75 2.38 12.57 -1.77
C ASP A 75 3.65 13.42 -1.53
N GLU A 76 4.33 13.80 -2.61
CA GLU A 76 5.53 14.65 -2.57
C GLU A 76 5.26 16.08 -2.06
N THR A 77 4.01 16.53 -2.08
CA THR A 77 3.56 17.84 -1.58
C THR A 77 3.19 17.80 -0.09
N GLY A 78 3.13 16.61 0.50
CA GLY A 78 2.67 16.37 1.86
C GLY A 78 1.15 16.23 1.99
N ALA A 79 0.41 16.13 0.88
CA ALA A 79 -1.03 15.86 0.92
C ALA A 79 -1.28 14.38 1.23
N ALA A 80 -2.22 14.12 2.14
CA ALA A 80 -2.61 12.77 2.54
C ALA A 80 -3.78 12.26 1.69
N VAL A 81 -3.65 11.06 1.16
CA VAL A 81 -4.71 10.33 0.46
C VAL A 81 -4.97 9.04 1.21
N CYS A 82 -6.21 8.83 1.67
CA CYS A 82 -6.62 7.63 2.40
C CYS A 82 -7.71 6.86 1.65
N TRP A 83 -7.66 5.54 1.71
CA TRP A 83 -8.60 4.63 1.04
C TRP A 83 -8.96 3.41 1.90
N GLY A 84 -10.05 2.71 1.55
CA GLY A 84 -10.53 1.50 2.23
C GLY A 84 -11.82 1.69 3.04
N ARG A 85 -12.10 0.80 4.01
CA ARG A 85 -13.39 0.72 4.74
C ARG A 85 -13.75 1.96 5.58
N ARG A 86 -12.86 2.95 5.68
CA ARG A 86 -13.10 4.27 6.28
C ARG A 86 -12.69 5.45 5.39
N GLY A 87 -12.49 5.21 4.09
CA GLY A 87 -12.08 6.20 3.09
C GLY A 87 -13.21 6.51 2.11
N GLU A 88 -14.33 7.02 2.63
CA GLU A 88 -15.27 7.83 1.83
C GLU A 88 -14.43 8.96 1.22
N PHE A 89 -14.29 8.95 -0.11
CA PHE A 89 -13.44 9.86 -0.89
C PHE A 89 -13.40 11.28 -0.29
N SER A 90 -12.27 11.67 0.28
CA SER A 90 -11.94 13.07 0.52
C SER A 90 -10.91 13.51 -0.52
N GLN A 91 -11.31 13.58 -1.78
CA GLN A 91 -10.79 14.61 -2.67
C GLN A 91 -11.99 15.45 -3.14
N PRO A 92 -11.94 16.79 -3.03
CA PRO A 92 -12.94 17.65 -3.67
C PRO A 92 -12.86 17.49 -5.20
N PRO A 93 -13.90 17.93 -5.94
CA PRO A 93 -14.00 17.77 -7.40
C PRO A 93 -12.85 18.41 -8.18
#